data_AF-A0A934KN73-F1
#
_entry.id   AF-A0A934KN73-F1
#
_cell.length_a   1.000
_cell.length_b   1.000
_cell.length_c   1.000
_cell.angle_alpha   90.00
_cell.angle_beta   90.00
_cell.angle_gamma   90.00
#
_symmetry.space_group_name_H-M   'P 1'
#
loop_
_entity.id
_entity.type
_entity.pdbx_description
1 polymer ?
#
loop_
_entity_poly.entity_id
_entity_poly.type
_entity_poly.pdbx_seq_one_letter_code
_entity_poly.pdbx_strand_id
1 'polypeptide(L)'
;MAYAFMQDVPIDVPTYRRIVDGLGSTPPEGLIFHLAVERPEGGLRYIDIWDSEEQFDRFAEERLHPVVHPLLMELIGAEPPEPPRTPLSVIHVWQGESAAQSLPGAS
;
A
#
# COMPACT_ATOMS: atom_id res chain seq x y z
N MET A 1 13.12 10.27 -10.06
CA MET A 1 14.03 9.47 -9.20
C MET A 1 13.14 8.56 -8.38
N ALA A 2 13.62 7.38 -7.99
CA ALA A 2 12.81 6.45 -7.19
C ALA A 2 12.27 7.16 -5.93
N TYR A 3 10.97 7.06 -5.73
CA TYR A 3 10.26 7.58 -4.57
C TYR A 3 10.00 6.43 -3.62
N ALA A 4 10.43 6.55 -2.37
CA ALA A 4 10.21 5.52 -1.39
C ALA A 4 9.78 6.10 -0.05
N PHE A 5 8.90 5.39 0.64
CA PHE A 5 8.42 5.79 1.94
C PHE A 5 8.08 4.57 2.80
N MET A 6 8.01 4.83 4.10
CA MET A 6 7.39 3.94 5.08
C MET A 6 6.13 4.60 5.62
N GLN A 7 5.04 3.84 5.73
CA GLN A 7 3.77 4.35 6.25
C GLN A 7 3.18 3.35 7.25
N ASP A 8 2.85 3.84 8.44
CA ASP A 8 2.19 3.03 9.45
C ASP A 8 0.69 3.30 9.40
N VAL A 9 -0.10 2.22 9.31
CA VAL A 9 -1.56 2.32 9.14
C VAL A 9 -2.31 1.58 10.25
N PRO A 10 -3.38 2.16 10.81
CA PRO A 10 -4.12 1.59 11.93
C PRO A 10 -5.21 0.61 11.47
N ILE A 11 -4.89 -0.29 10.54
CA ILE A 11 -5.81 -1.34 10.06
C ILE A 11 -5.27 -2.74 10.36
N ASP A 12 -6.14 -3.73 10.37
CA ASP A 12 -5.78 -5.13 10.55
C ASP A 12 -5.66 -5.89 9.22
N VAL A 13 -5.17 -7.13 9.27
CA VAL A 13 -4.99 -8.00 8.09
C VAL A 13 -6.33 -8.27 7.37
N PRO A 14 -7.46 -8.56 8.05
CA PRO A 14 -8.76 -8.68 7.39
C PRO A 14 -9.16 -7.44 6.58
N THR A 15 -8.98 -6.23 7.13
CA THR A 15 -9.28 -4.98 6.43
C THR A 15 -8.35 -4.81 5.23
N TYR A 16 -7.05 -5.08 5.38
CA TYR A 16 -6.09 -5.02 4.28
C TYR A 16 -6.45 -5.96 3.12
N ARG A 17 -6.91 -7.19 3.40
CA ARG A 17 -7.36 -8.12 2.36
C ARG A 17 -8.53 -7.57 1.55
N ARG A 18 -9.51 -6.95 2.21
CA ARG A 18 -10.64 -6.28 1.52
C ARG A 18 -10.15 -5.15 0.60
N ILE A 19 -9.13 -4.41 1.00
CA ILE A 19 -8.51 -3.36 0.16
C ILE A 19 -7.86 -3.98 -1.07
N VAL A 20 -7.06 -5.04 -0.91
CA VAL A 20 -6.41 -5.72 -2.04
C VAL A 20 -7.45 -6.31 -3.01
N ASP A 21 -8.49 -6.95 -2.49
CA ASP A 21 -9.58 -7.49 -3.30
C ASP A 21 -10.27 -6.39 -4.12
N GLY A 22 -10.47 -5.20 -3.52
CA GLY A 22 -11.04 -4.04 -4.21
C GLY A 22 -10.12 -3.41 -5.26
N LEU A 23 -8.79 -3.49 -5.07
CA LEU A 23 -7.79 -2.98 -6.01
C LEU A 23 -7.56 -3.89 -7.22
N GLY A 24 -7.87 -5.18 -7.08
CA GLY A 24 -7.61 -6.22 -8.07
C GLY A 24 -6.15 -6.62 -8.18
N SER A 25 -5.83 -7.50 -9.13
CA SER A 25 -4.50 -8.11 -9.28
C SER A 25 -3.51 -7.33 -10.14
N THR A 26 -3.95 -6.27 -10.82
CA THR A 26 -3.09 -5.48 -11.71
C THR A 26 -2.20 -4.54 -10.90
N PRO A 27 -0.87 -4.70 -10.91
CA PRO A 27 0.03 -3.79 -10.24
C PRO A 27 -0.13 -2.36 -10.77
N PRO A 28 -0.02 -1.32 -9.92
CA PRO A 28 0.02 0.07 -10.37
C PRO A 28 1.20 0.35 -11.29
N GLU A 29 1.01 1.25 -12.24
CA GLU A 29 2.12 1.76 -13.05
C GLU A 29 3.16 2.43 -12.15
N GLY A 30 4.43 2.10 -12.36
CA GLY A 30 5.55 2.64 -11.58
C GLY A 30 5.76 2.01 -10.21
N LEU A 31 4.91 1.06 -9.76
CA LEU A 31 5.17 0.33 -8.53
C LEU A 31 6.36 -0.63 -8.74
N ILE A 32 7.46 -0.38 -8.04
CA ILE A 32 8.64 -1.27 -8.02
C ILE A 32 8.46 -2.35 -6.96
N PHE A 33 7.97 -1.96 -5.78
CA PHE A 33 7.82 -2.84 -4.63
C PHE A 33 6.82 -2.28 -3.63
N HIS A 34 5.92 -3.14 -3.14
CA HIS A 34 5.06 -2.88 -1.99
C HIS A 34 5.23 -4.02 -0.99
N LEU A 35 5.49 -3.68 0.27
CA LEU A 35 5.54 -4.62 1.37
C LEU A 35 4.62 -4.15 2.48
N ALA A 36 3.62 -4.96 2.80
CA ALA A 36 2.82 -4.81 4.01
C ALA A 36 3.24 -5.84 5.06
N VAL A 37 3.53 -5.37 6.28
CA VAL A 37 3.86 -6.23 7.43
C VAL A 37 3.01 -5.88 8.65
N GLU A 38 2.67 -6.89 9.45
CA GLU A 38 2.07 -6.66 10.77
C GLU A 38 3.10 -6.04 11.72
N ARG A 39 2.66 -5.06 12.52
CA ARG A 39 3.51 -4.47 13.57
C ARG A 39 3.26 -5.15 14.92
N PRO A 40 4.30 -5.35 15.75
CA PRO A 40 4.14 -5.94 17.09
C PRO A 40 3.13 -5.20 17.99
N GLU A 41 3.04 -3.87 17.85
CA GLU A 41 2.13 -2.99 18.57
C GLU A 41 0.71 -2.92 17.96
N GLY A 42 0.44 -3.68 16.90
CA GLY A 42 -0.81 -3.66 16.15
C GLY A 42 -0.78 -2.69 14.96
N GLY A 43 -1.72 -2.88 14.03
CA GLY A 43 -1.71 -2.18 12.74
C GLY A 43 -0.71 -2.79 11.75
N LEU A 44 -0.62 -2.19 10.57
CA LEU A 44 0.34 -2.59 9.53
C LEU A 44 1.38 -1.50 9.29
N ARG A 45 2.51 -1.90 8.72
CA ARG A 45 3.52 -1.02 8.15
C ARG A 45 3.69 -1.34 6.68
N TYR A 46 3.66 -0.29 5.87
CA TYR A 46 3.94 -0.34 4.45
C TYR A 46 5.36 0.18 4.19
N ILE A 47 6.05 -0.49 3.26
CA ILE A 47 7.28 -0.01 2.65
C ILE A 47 7.07 -0.06 1.15
N ASP A 48 7.09 1.12 0.55
CA ASP A 48 6.73 1.32 -0.85
C ASP A 48 7.89 1.94 -1.60
N ILE A 49 8.12 1.44 -2.81
CA ILE A 49 9.12 1.95 -3.75
C ILE A 49 8.44 2.11 -5.10
N TRP A 50 8.56 3.32 -5.65
CA TRP A 50 7.95 3.76 -6.89
C TRP A 50 8.99 4.39 -7.81
N ASP A 51 8.78 4.32 -9.11
CA ASP A 51 9.62 5.00 -10.09
C ASP A 51 9.61 6.54 -9.92
N SER A 52 8.48 7.10 -9.47
CA SER A 52 8.33 8.51 -9.12
C SER A 52 7.19 8.77 -8.12
N GLU A 53 7.21 9.93 -7.48
CA GLU A 53 6.16 10.37 -6.54
C GLU A 53 4.83 10.59 -7.26
N GLU A 54 4.86 11.14 -8.47
CA GLU A 54 3.65 11.43 -9.25
C GLU A 54 2.90 10.15 -9.65
N GLN A 55 3.61 9.04 -9.84
CA GLN A 55 2.99 7.75 -10.14
C GLN A 55 2.31 7.15 -8.90
N PHE A 56 2.92 7.32 -7.72
CA PHE A 56 2.27 6.98 -6.47
C PHE A 56 1.02 7.85 -6.25
N ASP A 57 1.12 9.18 -6.42
CA ASP A 57 0.00 10.10 -6.20
C ASP A 57 -1.17 9.79 -7.14
N ARG A 58 -0.88 9.52 -8.42
CA ARG A 58 -1.89 9.09 -9.38
C ARG A 58 -2.56 7.78 -8.96
N PHE A 59 -1.78 6.80 -8.51
CA PHE A 59 -2.35 5.56 -7.98
C PHE A 59 -3.22 5.81 -6.74
N ALA A 60 -2.76 6.66 -5.82
CA ALA A 60 -3.47 6.99 -4.61
C ALA A 60 -4.86 7.58 -4.93
N GLU A 61 -4.89 8.62 -5.78
CA GLU A 61 -6.12 9.32 -6.16
C GLU A 61 -7.06 8.50 -7.04
N GLU A 62 -6.53 7.81 -8.07
CA GLU A 62 -7.37 7.19 -9.09
C GLU A 62 -7.80 5.76 -8.74
N ARG A 63 -7.05 5.06 -7.85
CA ARG A 63 -7.29 3.64 -7.54
C ARG A 63 -7.39 3.34 -6.05
N LEU A 64 -6.51 3.89 -5.20
CA LEU A 64 -6.47 3.55 -3.79
C LEU A 64 -7.60 4.19 -2.98
N HIS A 65 -7.68 5.53 -2.95
CA HIS A 65 -8.68 6.27 -2.18
C HIS A 65 -10.13 5.87 -2.56
N PRO A 66 -10.48 5.63 -3.85
CA PRO A 66 -11.80 5.14 -4.22
C PRO A 66 -12.18 3.78 -3.60
N VAL A 67 -11.19 2.94 -3.24
CA VAL A 67 -11.42 1.66 -2.55
C VAL A 67 -11.40 1.84 -1.04
N VAL A 68 -10.41 2.59 -0.52
CA VAL A 68 -10.16 2.72 0.91
C VAL A 68 -11.22 3.58 1.60
N HIS A 69 -11.59 4.74 1.03
CA HIS A 69 -12.45 5.69 1.74
C HIS A 69 -13.85 5.14 2.02
N PRO A 70 -14.56 4.50 1.04
CA PRO A 70 -15.86 3.90 1.31
C PRO A 70 -15.77 2.76 2.34
N LEU A 71 -14.70 1.96 2.27
CA LEU A 71 -14.47 0.86 3.20
C LEU A 71 -14.26 1.35 4.64
N LEU A 72 -13.46 2.40 4.83
CA LEU A 72 -13.25 2.98 6.16
C LEU A 72 -14.51 3.67 6.66
N MET A 73 -15.26 4.36 5.80
CA MET A 73 -16.56 4.92 6.15
C MET A 73 -17.54 3.83 6.63
N GLU A 74 -17.57 2.67 5.99
CA GLU A 74 -18.38 1.51 6.41
C GLU A 74 -17.95 0.96 7.78
N LEU A 75 -16.64 0.83 8.01
CA LEU A 75 -16.10 0.16 9.21
C LEU A 75 -16.09 1.04 10.46
N ILE A 76 -15.76 2.32 10.32
CA ILE A 76 -15.52 3.23 11.44
C ILE A 76 -16.36 4.52 11.40
N GLY A 77 -17.20 4.70 10.37
CA GLY A 77 -18.13 5.84 10.27
C GLY A 77 -17.47 7.19 9.97
N ALA A 78 -16.21 7.19 9.56
CA ALA A 78 -15.47 8.39 9.19
C ALA A 78 -14.37 8.06 8.18
N GLU A 79 -13.96 9.07 7.43
CA GLU A 79 -12.73 9.06 6.65
C GLU A 79 -11.60 9.56 7.57
N PRO A 80 -10.66 8.69 7.99
CA PRO A 80 -9.55 9.14 8.82
C PRO A 80 -8.59 10.00 8.00
N PRO A 81 -7.79 10.88 8.65
CA PRO A 81 -6.75 11.61 7.96
C PRO A 81 -5.72 10.63 7.36
N GLU A 82 -5.15 11.01 6.23
CA GLU A 82 -4.04 10.27 5.60
C GLU A 82 -2.91 10.04 6.62
N PRO A 83 -2.48 8.78 6.83
CA PRO A 83 -1.38 8.49 7.74
C PRO A 83 -0.08 9.13 7.24
N PRO A 84 0.76 9.67 8.14
CA PRO A 84 1.99 10.33 7.74
C PRO A 84 2.93 9.33 7.06
N ARG A 85 3.52 9.76 5.95
CA ARG A 85 4.58 9.02 5.25
C ARG A 85 5.93 9.47 5.78
N THR A 86 6.81 8.51 6.07
CA THR A 86 8.22 8.76 6.39
C THR A 86 9.03 8.54 5.12
N PRO A 87 9.57 9.59 4.48
CA PRO A 87 10.36 9.44 3.27
C PRO A 87 11.63 8.63 3.51
N LEU A 88 11.99 7.79 2.55
CA LEU A 88 13.23 7.02 2.56
C LEU A 88 14.18 7.57 1.49
N SER A 89 15.38 8.01 1.90
CA SER A 89 16.40 8.47 0.96
C SER A 89 17.04 7.29 0.23
N VAL A 90 16.53 6.99 -0.96
CA VAL A 90 17.02 5.88 -1.79
C VAL A 90 18.38 6.20 -2.38
N ILE A 91 19.38 5.39 -2.06
CA ILE A 91 20.73 5.50 -2.64
C ILE A 91 21.02 4.42 -3.71
N HIS A 92 20.29 3.30 -3.68
CA HIS A 92 20.49 2.17 -4.58
C HIS A 92 19.30 1.20 -4.52
N VAL A 93 18.93 0.58 -5.65
CA VAL A 93 17.87 -0.44 -5.74
C VAL A 93 18.35 -1.59 -6.62
N TRP A 94 18.17 -2.83 -6.15
CA TRP A 94 18.22 -4.04 -6.97
C TRP A 94 16.83 -4.67 -7.02
N GLN A 95 16.40 -5.09 -8.20
CA GLN A 95 15.15 -5.82 -8.40
C GLN A 95 15.49 -7.22 -8.95
N GLY A 96 15.14 -8.26 -8.20
CA GLY A 96 15.23 -9.64 -8.67
C GLY A 96 13.98 -10.03 -9.46
N GLU A 97 14.04 -11.13 -10.22
CA GLU A 97 12.83 -11.74 -10.79
C GLU A 97 11.97 -12.32 -9.65
N SER A 98 10.72 -11.86 -9.52
CA SER A 98 9.77 -12.42 -8.55
C SER A 98 9.01 -13.59 -9.17
N ALA A 99 8.87 -14.71 -8.44
CA ALA A 99 7.82 -15.68 -8.72
C ALA A 99 6.43 -15.02 -8.55
N ALA A 100 5.44 -15.49 -9.29
CA ALA A 100 4.09 -14.92 -9.31
C ALA A 100 3.53 -14.66 -7.90
N GLN A 101 3.12 -13.41 -7.65
CA GLN A 101 2.58 -12.95 -6.38
C GLN A 101 1.27 -13.68 -6.07
N SER A 102 1.34 -14.70 -5.21
CA SER A 102 0.15 -15.34 -4.63
C SER A 102 0.09 -14.91 -3.16
N LEU A 103 -0.96 -14.22 -2.75
CA LEU A 103 -1.19 -13.98 -1.32
C LEU A 103 -1.48 -15.31 -0.63
N PRO A 104 -0.79 -15.67 0.47
CA PRO A 104 -1.13 -16.87 1.22
C PRO A 104 -2.56 -16.76 1.76
N GLY A 105 -3.44 -17.68 1.37
CA GLY A 105 -4.79 -17.81 1.92
C GLY A 105 -5.95 -17.30 1.04
N ALA A 106 -5.72 -16.98 -0.24
CA ALA A 106 -6.82 -16.88 -1.20
C ALA A 106 -7.31 -18.30 -1.55
N SER A 107 -8.42 -18.73 -0.95
CA SER A 107 -9.17 -19.95 -1.29
C SER A 107 -10.65 -19.66 -1.21
#